data_AF-W2RAD9-F1
#
_entry.id   AF-W2RAD9-F1
#
_cell.length_a   1.000
_cell.length_b   1.000
_cell.length_c   1.000
_cell.angle_alpha   90.00
_cell.angle_beta   90.00
_cell.angle_gamma   90.00
#
_symmetry.space_group_name_H-M   'P 1'
#
loop_
_entity.id
_entity.type
_entity.pdbx_description
1 polymer ?
#
loop_
_entity_poly.entity_id
_entity_poly.type
_entity_poly.pdbx_seq_one_letter_code
_entity_poly.pdbx_strand_id
1 'polypeptide(L)'
;MNYSEEEDVMLLRKILGDRPFLAQRGKIIGAWDAFAAKLLVKTRRNKDEENMANSGVSEAKSERDLRLKGIDRARRRPHNDSVCAAKGADTLKRQQEEKASATAGRLVMEKLGKTRERSPPGKRLKREELLKDMLLELKEKELQDKRDPRELMAAQREEDRAHKFAVVQAVSSIVDLIRLRKNN
;
A
#
# COMPACT_ATOMS: atom_id res chain seq x y z
N MET A 1 -31.43 10.47 -6.08
CA MET A 1 -30.93 10.55 -7.47
C MET A 1 -31.13 9.17 -8.05
N ASN A 2 -32.18 9.01 -8.85
CA ASN A 2 -32.42 7.79 -9.60
C ASN A 2 -31.92 8.06 -11.02
N TYR A 3 -31.12 7.15 -11.55
CA TYR A 3 -30.69 7.20 -12.95
C TYR A 3 -31.89 6.92 -13.85
N SER A 4 -31.95 7.61 -15.00
CA SER A 4 -32.95 7.31 -16.03
C SER A 4 -32.59 6.03 -16.78
N GLU A 5 -33.57 5.33 -17.35
CA GLU A 5 -33.32 4.11 -18.14
C GLU A 5 -32.34 4.38 -19.31
N GLU A 6 -32.46 5.52 -20.00
CA GLU A 6 -31.48 5.97 -21.00
C GLU A 6 -30.05 6.15 -20.44
N GLU A 7 -29.91 6.65 -19.22
CA GLU A 7 -28.60 6.85 -18.59
C GLU A 7 -27.95 5.52 -18.23
N ASP A 8 -28.75 4.57 -17.74
CA ASP A 8 -28.32 3.22 -17.44
C ASP A 8 -27.89 2.47 -18.70
N VAL A 9 -28.65 2.58 -19.79
CA VAL A 9 -28.28 1.98 -21.10
C VAL A 9 -26.99 2.59 -21.64
N MET A 10 -26.82 3.92 -21.54
CA MET A 10 -25.58 4.59 -21.93
C MET A 10 -24.39 4.16 -21.07
N LEU A 11 -24.60 4.00 -19.77
CA LEU A 11 -23.58 3.53 -18.84
C LEU A 11 -23.15 2.11 -19.17
N LEU A 12 -24.10 1.20 -19.40
CA LEU A 12 -23.87 -0.19 -19.80
C LEU A 12 -23.10 -0.28 -21.12
N ARG A 13 -23.50 0.50 -22.14
CA ARG A 13 -22.80 0.54 -23.43
C ARG A 13 -21.33 0.95 -23.26
N LYS A 14 -21.06 1.84 -22.31
CA LYS A 14 -19.71 2.35 -22.04
C LYS A 14 -18.86 1.37 -21.24
N ILE A 15 -19.47 0.67 -20.27
CA ILE A 15 -18.83 -0.43 -19.53
C ILE A 15 -18.45 -1.56 -20.50
N LEU A 16 -19.32 -1.90 -21.45
CA LEU A 16 -19.05 -2.92 -22.48
C LEU A 16 -17.96 -2.49 -23.48
N GLY A 17 -17.76 -1.19 -23.67
CA GLY A 17 -16.68 -0.63 -24.49
C GLY A 17 -15.33 -0.67 -23.80
N ASP A 18 -15.26 -0.16 -22.56
CA ASP A 18 -13.99 -0.07 -21.80
C ASP A 18 -13.61 -1.39 -21.11
N ARG A 19 -14.56 -2.31 -20.95
CA ARG A 19 -14.41 -3.67 -20.39
C ARG A 19 -13.53 -3.75 -19.13
N PRO A 20 -13.81 -2.96 -18.08
CA PRO A 20 -13.01 -2.96 -16.86
C PRO A 20 -12.98 -4.34 -16.15
N PHE A 21 -14.01 -5.16 -16.41
CA PHE A 21 -14.13 -6.53 -15.89
C PHE A 21 -13.16 -7.54 -16.55
N LEU A 22 -12.53 -7.22 -17.68
CA LEU A 22 -11.52 -8.08 -18.32
C LEU A 22 -10.09 -7.77 -17.86
N ALA A 23 -9.91 -6.81 -16.95
CA ALA A 23 -8.59 -6.48 -16.43
C ALA A 23 -7.95 -7.69 -15.70
N GLN A 24 -6.62 -7.77 -15.75
CA GLN A 24 -5.84 -8.84 -15.11
C GLN A 24 -6.21 -8.98 -13.63
N ARG A 25 -6.30 -10.22 -13.13
CA ARG A 25 -6.66 -10.53 -11.74
C ARG A 25 -5.81 -9.71 -10.77
N GLY A 26 -6.45 -8.96 -9.87
CA GLY A 26 -5.81 -8.00 -8.96
C GLY A 26 -5.77 -6.53 -9.44
N LYS A 27 -6.11 -6.25 -10.70
CA LYS A 27 -6.18 -4.88 -11.28
C LYS A 27 -7.60 -4.44 -11.65
N ILE A 28 -8.60 -5.30 -11.42
CA ILE A 28 -10.00 -5.05 -11.76
C ILE A 28 -10.53 -3.78 -11.07
N ILE A 29 -10.26 -3.61 -9.76
CA ILE A 29 -10.70 -2.43 -9.01
C ILE A 29 -10.09 -1.14 -9.58
N GLY A 30 -8.78 -1.13 -9.88
CA GLY A 30 -8.14 0.03 -10.50
C GLY A 30 -8.67 0.35 -11.91
N ALA A 31 -9.10 -0.65 -12.67
CA ALA A 31 -9.75 -0.44 -13.96
C ALA A 31 -11.16 0.19 -13.80
N TRP A 32 -11.90 -0.21 -12.77
CA TRP A 32 -13.17 0.42 -12.40
C TRP A 32 -12.97 1.86 -11.91
N ASP A 33 -11.94 2.12 -11.11
CA ASP A 33 -11.60 3.49 -10.65
C ASP A 33 -11.25 4.41 -11.82
N ALA A 34 -10.46 3.91 -12.77
CA ALA A 34 -10.12 4.64 -13.99
C ALA A 34 -11.36 4.93 -14.86
N PHE A 35 -12.30 3.98 -14.93
CA PHE A 35 -13.57 4.18 -15.63
C PHE A 35 -14.44 5.24 -14.96
N ALA A 36 -14.56 5.19 -13.63
CA ALA A 36 -15.31 6.18 -12.85
C ALA A 36 -14.71 7.60 -13.00
N ALA A 37 -13.38 7.71 -12.98
CA ALA A 37 -12.67 8.98 -13.21
C ALA A 37 -12.99 9.57 -14.60
N LYS A 38 -13.03 8.74 -15.65
CA LYS A 38 -13.42 9.19 -17.00
C LYS A 38 -14.87 9.69 -17.06
N LEU A 39 -15.79 9.07 -16.32
CA LEU A 39 -17.17 9.54 -16.25
C LEU A 39 -17.25 10.90 -15.56
N LEU A 40 -16.56 11.05 -14.42
CA LEU A 40 -16.54 12.30 -13.65
C LEU A 40 -16.00 13.49 -14.46
N VAL A 41 -14.95 13.27 -15.27
CA VAL A 41 -14.38 14.30 -16.15
C VAL A 41 -15.37 14.72 -17.24
N LYS A 42 -16.13 13.78 -17.81
CA LYS A 42 -17.15 14.09 -18.83
C LYS A 42 -18.31 14.88 -18.24
N THR A 43 -18.78 14.52 -17.04
CA THR A 43 -19.86 15.25 -16.36
C THR A 43 -19.44 16.68 -16.04
N ARG A 44 -18.19 16.90 -15.60
CA ARG A 44 -17.66 18.25 -15.37
C ARG A 44 -17.59 19.07 -16.65
N ARG A 45 -17.09 18.50 -17.75
CA ARG A 45 -17.04 19.19 -19.06
C ARG A 45 -18.42 19.56 -19.58
N ASN A 46 -19.39 18.65 -19.51
CA ASN A 46 -20.76 18.94 -19.95
C ASN A 46 -21.38 20.07 -19.12
N LYS A 47 -21.12 20.08 -17.80
CA LYS A 47 -21.60 21.14 -16.89
C LYS A 47 -20.89 22.48 -17.16
N ASP A 48 -19.61 22.45 -17.49
CA ASP A 48 -18.85 23.65 -17.86
C ASP A 48 -19.32 24.21 -19.21
N GLU A 49 -19.66 23.35 -20.19
CA GLU A 49 -20.22 23.76 -21.48
C GLU A 49 -21.62 24.38 -21.35
N GLU A 50 -22.48 23.79 -20.53
CA GLU A 50 -23.81 24.33 -20.19
C GLU A 50 -23.73 25.68 -19.45
N ASN A 51 -22.76 25.80 -18.53
CA ASN A 51 -22.47 27.07 -17.84
C ASN A 51 -21.85 28.13 -18.78
N MET A 52 -21.08 27.73 -19.78
CA MET A 52 -20.48 28.63 -20.77
C MET A 52 -21.52 29.12 -21.80
N ALA A 53 -22.49 28.29 -22.17
CA ALA A 53 -23.61 28.69 -23.02
C ALA A 53 -24.55 29.71 -22.34
N ASN A 54 -24.70 29.63 -21.01
CA ASN A 54 -25.54 30.54 -20.22
C ASN A 54 -24.87 31.84 -19.77
N SER A 55 -23.56 32.01 -19.97
CA SER A 55 -22.80 33.15 -19.43
C SER A 55 -22.17 34.00 -20.54
N GLY A 56 -22.89 35.01 -21.01
CA GLY A 56 -22.42 36.04 -21.95
C GLY A 56 -21.32 36.96 -21.36
N VAL A 57 -20.09 36.46 -21.22
CA VAL A 57 -18.92 37.24 -20.77
C VAL A 57 -17.73 36.93 -21.69
N SER A 58 -17.43 37.85 -22.63
CA SER A 58 -16.58 37.56 -23.80
C SER A 58 -15.17 38.17 -23.81
N GLU A 59 -14.71 38.98 -22.84
CA GLU A 59 -13.31 39.50 -22.90
C GLU A 59 -12.46 39.26 -21.64
N ALA A 60 -13.04 39.22 -20.44
CA ALA A 60 -12.26 39.07 -19.19
C ALA A 60 -11.72 37.64 -18.91
N LYS A 61 -12.03 36.65 -19.76
CA LYS A 61 -11.54 35.27 -19.62
C LYS A 61 -10.13 35.09 -20.19
N SER A 62 -9.80 35.75 -21.31
CA SER A 62 -8.50 35.57 -21.98
C SER A 62 -7.32 36.03 -21.11
N GLU A 63 -7.48 37.16 -20.42
CA GLU A 63 -6.45 37.67 -19.50
C GLU A 63 -6.33 36.79 -18.24
N ARG A 64 -7.46 36.34 -17.67
CA ARG A 64 -7.45 35.40 -16.54
C ARG A 64 -6.82 34.06 -16.92
N ASP A 65 -7.09 33.55 -18.11
CA ASP A 65 -6.52 32.30 -18.62
C ASP A 65 -5.01 32.42 -18.87
N LEU A 66 -4.55 33.58 -19.35
CA LEU A 66 -3.12 33.89 -19.47
C LEU A 66 -2.45 33.97 -18.09
N ARG A 67 -3.10 34.61 -17.11
CA ARG A 67 -2.60 34.67 -15.72
C ARG A 67 -2.57 33.27 -15.07
N LEU A 68 -3.60 32.45 -15.28
CA LEU A 68 -3.65 31.05 -14.80
C LEU A 68 -2.54 30.20 -15.43
N LYS A 69 -2.33 30.29 -16.75
CA LYS A 69 -1.22 29.62 -17.45
C LYS A 69 0.15 30.08 -16.93
N GLY A 70 0.29 31.36 -16.56
CA GLY A 70 1.48 31.91 -15.93
C GLY A 70 1.74 31.29 -14.55
N ILE A 71 0.71 31.20 -13.71
CA ILE A 71 0.80 30.61 -12.37
C ILE A 71 1.13 29.10 -12.44
N ASP A 72 0.51 28.36 -13.35
CA ASP A 72 0.82 26.93 -13.56
C ASP A 72 2.26 26.71 -14.02
N ARG A 73 2.77 27.56 -14.92
CA ARG A 73 4.18 27.51 -15.36
C ARG A 73 5.12 27.87 -14.22
N ALA A 74 4.82 28.90 -13.44
CA ALA A 74 5.62 29.31 -12.29
C ALA A 74 5.65 28.23 -11.19
N ARG A 75 4.55 27.50 -11.00
CA ARG A 75 4.47 26.38 -10.04
C ARG A 75 5.23 25.13 -10.51
N ARG A 76 5.27 24.86 -11.82
CA ARG A 76 5.97 23.69 -12.39
C ARG A 76 7.49 23.84 -12.44
N ARG A 77 8.03 25.06 -12.63
CA ARG A 77 9.49 25.29 -12.66
C ARG A 77 10.23 24.81 -11.41
N PRO A 78 9.90 25.24 -10.18
CA PRO A 78 10.63 24.81 -8.99
C PRO A 78 10.52 23.30 -8.75
N HIS A 79 9.39 22.68 -9.09
CA HIS A 79 9.24 21.22 -9.03
C HIS A 79 10.11 20.48 -10.05
N ASN A 80 10.25 21.01 -11.27
CA ASN A 80 11.12 20.43 -12.28
C ASN A 80 12.59 20.59 -11.91
N ASP A 81 12.98 21.75 -11.37
CA ASP A 81 14.35 22.01 -10.95
C ASP A 81 14.74 21.13 -9.75
N SER A 82 13.82 20.93 -8.79
CA SER A 82 14.05 20.00 -7.67
C SER A 82 14.15 18.54 -8.12
N VAL A 83 13.34 18.12 -9.11
CA VAL A 83 13.40 16.76 -9.68
C VAL A 83 14.70 16.55 -10.46
N CYS A 84 15.16 17.55 -11.22
CA CYS A 84 16.45 17.48 -11.91
C CYS A 84 17.62 17.44 -10.92
N ALA A 85 17.59 18.25 -9.85
CA ALA A 85 18.60 18.23 -8.80
C ALA A 85 18.61 16.90 -8.04
N ALA A 86 17.44 16.34 -7.70
CA ALA A 86 17.31 15.04 -7.04
C ALA A 86 17.85 13.91 -7.92
N LYS A 87 17.50 13.89 -9.22
CA LYS A 87 18.05 12.93 -10.18
C LYS A 87 19.57 13.04 -10.31
N GLY A 88 20.13 14.26 -10.30
CA GLY A 88 21.58 14.49 -10.31
C GLY A 88 22.28 14.02 -9.04
N ALA A 89 21.64 14.16 -7.88
CA ALA A 89 22.17 13.65 -6.61
C ALA A 89 22.16 12.11 -6.56
N ASP A 90 21.10 11.47 -7.09
CA ASP A 90 20.98 10.01 -7.13
C ASP A 90 22.00 9.36 -8.07
N THR A 91 22.28 9.98 -9.23
CA THR A 91 23.31 9.47 -10.14
C THR A 91 24.70 9.59 -9.54
N LEU A 92 24.98 10.67 -8.79
CA LEU A 92 26.25 10.84 -8.08
C LEU A 92 26.44 9.80 -6.96
N LYS A 93 25.39 9.53 -6.18
CA LYS A 93 25.40 8.48 -5.14
C LYS A 93 25.66 7.10 -5.75
N ARG A 94 24.99 6.78 -6.86
CA ARG A 94 25.19 5.52 -7.58
C ARG A 94 26.62 5.36 -8.08
N GLN A 95 27.24 6.42 -8.60
CA GLN A 95 28.66 6.38 -9.02
C GLN A 95 29.61 6.19 -7.83
N GLN A 96 29.33 6.79 -6.67
CA GLN A 96 30.13 6.56 -5.47
C GLN A 96 29.99 5.12 -4.98
N GLU A 97 28.78 4.57 -4.95
CA GLU A 97 28.54 3.18 -4.56
C GLU A 97 29.20 2.20 -5.53
N GLU A 98 29.15 2.45 -6.83
CA GLU A 98 29.84 1.64 -7.83
C GLU A 98 31.37 1.67 -7.65
N LYS A 99 31.94 2.85 -7.39
CA LYS A 99 33.39 3.00 -7.07
C LYS A 99 33.76 2.32 -5.76
N ALA A 100 32.91 2.41 -4.74
CA ALA A 100 33.10 1.73 -3.46
C ALA A 100 33.02 0.21 -3.63
N SER A 101 32.06 -0.29 -4.41
CA SER A 101 31.88 -1.70 -4.74
C SER A 101 33.06 -2.25 -5.55
N ALA A 102 33.55 -1.50 -6.54
CA ALA A 102 34.75 -1.87 -7.29
C ALA A 102 35.99 -1.93 -6.39
N THR A 103 36.12 -1.01 -5.44
CA THR A 103 37.22 -1.00 -4.45
C THR A 103 37.10 -2.17 -3.46
N ALA A 104 35.89 -2.44 -2.97
CA ALA A 104 35.60 -3.57 -2.09
C ALA A 104 35.88 -4.91 -2.79
N GLY A 105 35.45 -5.07 -4.05
CA GLY A 105 35.76 -6.24 -4.87
C GLY A 105 37.26 -6.45 -5.04
N ARG A 106 38.02 -5.38 -5.27
CA ARG A 106 39.49 -5.43 -5.34
C ARG A 106 40.12 -5.92 -4.03
N LEU A 107 39.70 -5.36 -2.89
CA LEU A 107 40.16 -5.75 -1.55
C LEU A 107 39.79 -7.20 -1.21
N VAL A 108 38.58 -7.64 -1.57
CA VAL A 108 38.13 -9.02 -1.38
C VAL A 108 38.99 -9.98 -2.20
N MET A 109 39.26 -9.67 -3.47
CA MET A 109 40.13 -10.49 -4.31
C MET A 109 41.57 -10.53 -3.79
N GLU A 110 42.09 -9.43 -3.25
CA GLU A 110 43.41 -9.37 -2.63
C GLU A 110 43.50 -10.21 -1.34
N LYS A 111 42.48 -10.12 -0.48
CA LYS A 111 42.37 -10.94 0.75
C LYS A 111 42.21 -12.42 0.41
N LEU A 112 41.40 -12.75 -0.59
CA LEU A 112 41.19 -14.12 -1.04
C LEU A 112 42.47 -14.72 -1.67
N GLY A 113 43.20 -13.91 -2.44
CA GLY A 113 44.52 -14.27 -2.98
C GLY A 113 45.52 -14.63 -1.88
N LYS A 114 45.50 -13.90 -0.76
CA LYS A 114 46.31 -14.20 0.45
C LYS A 114 45.84 -15.44 1.21
N THR A 115 44.55 -15.79 1.16
CA THR A 115 44.00 -17.03 1.79
C THR A 115 44.06 -18.28 0.90
N ARG A 116 44.68 -18.20 -0.30
CA ARG A 116 44.95 -19.39 -1.13
C ARG A 116 46.02 -20.30 -0.51
N GLU A 117 46.63 -19.90 0.61
CA GLU A 117 47.24 -20.85 1.52
C GLU A 117 46.15 -21.65 2.24
N ARG A 118 45.92 -22.83 1.67
CA ARG A 118 44.98 -23.89 2.05
C ARG A 118 44.86 -24.03 3.57
N SER A 119 43.79 -23.47 4.15
CA SER A 119 43.46 -23.69 5.56
C SER A 119 43.29 -25.19 5.85
N PRO A 120 43.79 -25.69 7.00
CA PRO A 120 43.74 -27.11 7.34
C PRO A 120 42.28 -27.62 7.35
N PRO A 121 42.02 -28.82 6.81
CA PRO A 121 40.66 -29.35 6.59
C PRO A 121 39.79 -29.38 7.85
N GLY A 122 40.37 -29.53 9.04
CA GLY A 122 39.63 -29.59 10.31
C GLY A 122 39.00 -28.27 10.79
N LYS A 123 39.44 -27.11 10.30
CA LYS A 123 38.85 -25.81 10.70
C LYS A 123 37.56 -25.48 9.94
N ARG A 124 37.35 -26.10 8.76
CA ARG A 124 36.17 -25.87 7.93
C ARG A 124 34.93 -26.57 8.50
N LEU A 125 35.10 -27.81 8.97
CA LEU A 125 34.04 -28.60 9.61
C LEU A 125 33.45 -27.90 10.84
N LYS A 126 34.32 -27.41 11.75
CA LYS A 126 33.88 -26.68 12.96
C LYS A 126 33.07 -25.41 12.65
N ARG A 127 33.41 -24.71 11.57
CA ARG A 127 32.68 -23.51 11.15
C ARG A 127 31.32 -23.87 10.53
N GLU A 128 31.25 -24.99 9.82
CA GLU A 128 30.02 -25.48 9.21
C GLU A 128 29.03 -26.00 10.27
N GLU A 129 29.51 -26.70 11.29
CA GLU A 129 28.71 -27.12 12.45
C GLU A 129 28.12 -25.92 13.19
N LEU A 130 28.94 -24.91 13.51
CA LEU A 130 28.46 -23.68 14.14
C LEU A 130 27.40 -22.95 13.29
N LEU A 131 27.58 -22.92 11.98
CA LEU A 131 26.59 -22.31 11.07
C LEU A 131 25.28 -23.11 11.04
N LYS A 132 25.34 -24.44 11.10
CA LYS A 132 24.15 -25.30 11.19
C LYS A 132 23.41 -25.07 12.50
N ASP A 133 24.12 -24.99 13.61
CA ASP A 133 23.53 -24.73 14.93
C ASP A 133 22.84 -23.36 14.97
N MET A 134 23.49 -22.31 14.45
CA MET A 134 22.87 -20.98 14.34
C MET A 134 21.64 -20.99 13.42
N LEU A 135 21.65 -21.76 12.33
CA LEU A 135 20.50 -21.87 11.43
C LEU A 135 19.32 -22.57 12.10
N LEU A 136 19.62 -23.59 12.91
CA LEU A 136 18.64 -24.37 13.65
C LEU A 136 17.96 -23.50 14.71
N GLU A 137 18.75 -22.73 15.46
CA GLU A 137 18.24 -21.79 16.47
C GLU A 137 17.35 -20.70 15.84
N LEU A 138 17.75 -20.14 14.69
CA LEU A 138 16.92 -19.16 13.96
C LEU A 138 15.59 -19.78 13.49
N LYS A 139 15.62 -21.04 13.04
CA LYS A 139 14.40 -21.74 12.62
C LYS A 139 13.49 -22.06 13.80
N GLU A 140 14.05 -22.41 14.95
CA GLU A 140 13.28 -22.62 16.18
C GLU A 140 12.61 -21.33 16.65
N LYS A 141 13.34 -20.21 16.66
CA LYS A 141 12.77 -18.88 16.97
C LYS A 141 11.65 -18.50 15.99
N GLU A 142 11.85 -18.69 14.68
CA GLU A 142 10.82 -18.42 13.67
C GLU A 142 9.55 -19.26 13.88
N LEU A 143 9.70 -20.51 14.35
CA LEU A 143 8.57 -21.37 14.68
C LEU A 143 7.87 -20.93 15.97
N GLN A 144 8.62 -20.48 16.96
CA GLN A 144 8.07 -19.96 18.22
C GLN A 144 7.28 -18.67 18.00
N ASP A 145 7.84 -17.71 17.25
CA ASP A 145 7.15 -16.47 16.86
C ASP A 145 5.85 -16.72 16.09
N LYS A 146 5.72 -17.88 15.41
CA LYS A 146 4.49 -18.29 14.71
C LYS A 146 3.49 -19.00 15.63
N ARG A 147 3.94 -19.61 16.73
CA ARG A 147 3.11 -20.27 17.75
C ARG A 147 2.51 -19.24 18.71
N ASP A 148 3.31 -18.31 19.19
CA ASP A 148 2.91 -17.26 20.15
C ASP A 148 1.63 -16.50 19.74
N PRO A 149 1.46 -15.98 18.51
CA PRO A 149 0.22 -15.27 18.14
C PRO A 149 -0.99 -16.21 18.06
N ARG A 150 -0.79 -17.50 17.76
CA ARG A 150 -1.89 -18.47 17.76
C ARG A 150 -2.35 -18.77 19.17
N GLU A 151 -1.42 -18.88 20.10
CA GLU A 151 -1.68 -19.12 21.53
C GLU A 151 -2.32 -17.89 22.18
N LEU A 152 -1.82 -16.68 21.90
CA LEU A 152 -2.45 -15.42 22.34
C LEU A 152 -3.89 -15.30 21.83
N MET A 153 -4.12 -15.59 20.55
CA MET A 153 -5.48 -15.58 19.98
C MET A 153 -6.36 -16.70 20.53
N ALA A 154 -5.79 -17.84 20.95
CA ALA A 154 -6.53 -18.91 21.62
C ALA A 154 -6.92 -18.51 23.05
N ALA A 155 -5.99 -17.94 23.82
CA ALA A 155 -6.23 -17.43 25.17
C ALA A 155 -7.28 -16.31 25.16
N GLN A 156 -7.19 -15.37 24.22
CA GLN A 156 -8.19 -14.30 24.07
C GLN A 156 -9.58 -14.85 23.78
N ARG A 157 -9.70 -15.89 22.95
CA ARG A 157 -11.01 -16.55 22.71
C ARG A 157 -11.55 -17.22 23.96
N GLU A 158 -10.70 -17.73 24.83
CA GLU A 158 -11.10 -18.35 26.09
C GLU A 158 -11.61 -17.30 27.09
N GLU A 159 -10.89 -16.17 27.21
CA GLU A 159 -11.34 -15.01 28.00
C GLU A 159 -12.67 -14.45 27.48
N ASP A 160 -12.82 -14.31 26.16
CA ASP A 160 -14.07 -13.87 25.54
C ASP A 160 -15.24 -14.81 25.85
N ARG A 161 -14.98 -16.13 25.88
CA ARG A 161 -15.98 -17.13 26.28
C ARG A 161 -16.34 -16.95 27.76
N ALA A 162 -15.35 -16.84 28.65
CA ALA A 162 -15.56 -16.64 30.07
C ALA A 162 -16.36 -15.37 30.36
N HIS A 163 -16.04 -14.26 29.67
CA HIS A 163 -16.78 -13.01 29.78
C HIS A 163 -18.24 -13.17 29.33
N LYS A 164 -18.48 -13.81 28.18
CA LYS A 164 -19.85 -14.08 27.68
C LYS A 164 -20.64 -14.92 28.67
N PHE A 165 -20.04 -15.96 29.24
CA PHE A 165 -20.68 -16.77 30.27
C PHE A 165 -21.01 -15.96 31.52
N ALA A 166 -20.09 -15.11 32.00
CA ALA A 166 -20.32 -14.24 33.15
C ALA A 166 -21.47 -13.26 32.92
N VAL A 167 -21.57 -12.67 31.72
CA VAL A 167 -22.68 -11.79 31.35
C VAL A 167 -24.01 -12.53 31.35
N VAL A 168 -24.06 -13.72 30.75
CA VAL A 168 -25.27 -14.55 30.74
C VAL A 168 -25.70 -14.92 32.17
N GLN A 169 -24.74 -15.30 33.02
CA GLN A 169 -25.00 -15.63 34.42
C GLN A 169 -25.53 -14.42 35.21
N ALA A 170 -24.94 -13.23 35.01
CA ALA A 170 -25.39 -12.00 35.64
C ALA A 170 -26.82 -11.63 35.23
N VAL A 171 -27.13 -11.73 33.93
CA VAL A 171 -28.48 -11.48 33.41
C VAL A 171 -29.49 -12.47 34.00
N SER A 172 -29.14 -13.76 34.06
CA SER A 172 -30.00 -14.78 34.68
C SER A 172 -30.28 -14.43 36.15
N SER A 173 -29.24 -14.08 36.91
CA SER A 173 -29.38 -13.70 38.32
C SER A 173 -30.30 -12.49 38.52
N ILE A 174 -30.19 -11.46 37.67
CA ILE A 174 -31.07 -10.29 37.71
C ILE A 174 -32.53 -10.68 37.40
N VAL A 175 -32.75 -11.50 36.37
CA VAL A 175 -34.09 -11.98 36.01
C VAL A 175 -34.73 -12.77 37.15
N ASP A 176 -33.96 -13.64 37.79
CA ASP A 176 -34.43 -14.43 38.92
C ASP A 176 -34.77 -13.54 40.12
N LEU A 177 -33.95 -12.52 40.41
CA LEU A 177 -34.24 -11.54 41.46
C LEU A 177 -35.54 -10.75 41.20
N ILE A 178 -35.79 -10.35 39.95
CA ILE A 178 -37.02 -9.65 39.56
C ILE A 178 -38.24 -10.58 39.73
N ARG A 179 -38.11 -11.86 39.36
CA ARG A 179 -39.19 -12.86 39.55
C ARG A 179 -39.51 -13.08 41.02
N LEU A 180 -38.49 -13.23 41.87
CA LEU A 180 -38.64 -13.36 43.32
C LEU A 180 -39.33 -12.14 43.93
N ARG A 181 -38.97 -10.92 43.50
CA ARG A 181 -39.61 -9.68 43.98
C ARG A 181 -41.08 -9.56 43.56
N LYS A 182 -41.47 -10.11 42.41
CA LYS A 182 -42.85 -10.05 41.92
C LYS A 182 -43.78 -11.09 42.55
N ASN A 183 -43.20 -12.15 43.13
CA ASN A 183 -43.94 -13.24 43.77
C ASN A 183 -44.06 -13.08 45.30
N ASN A 184 -43.41 -12.07 45.89
CA ASN A 184 -43.61 -11.60 47.27
C ASN A 184 -44.49 -10.34 47.27
#